data_AF-A0A314US07-F1
#
_entry.id   AF-A0A314US07-F1
#
_cell.length_a   1.000
_cell.length_b   1.000
_cell.length_c   1.000
_cell.angle_alpha   90.00
_cell.angle_beta   90.00
_cell.angle_gamma   90.00
#
_symmetry.space_group_name_H-M   'P 1'
#
loop_
_entity.id
_entity.type
_entity.pdbx_description
1 polymer ?
#
loop_
_entity_poly.entity_id
_entity_poly.type
_entity_poly.pdbx_seq_one_letter_code
_entity_poly.pdbx_strand_id
1 'polypeptide(L)'
;MKSLGHSPDAYTWNALLGALYRANRHDDALRLYETIKTSQGSQLNSHLYNMALMSCSKLGLWDKALKLLWQLEASGQSVSTASYNLVISACEKARKPEVALQVYEHMVHQKCTPDTFTYLSLIRGCIWGSLWDEVEEILNWAAPDMSLYNAAIQGMCLRGKIELAKKIYTKMREKGLEPDGKTRAMMLQNLQRRKKKQPPRYKTSSKFFYYRCN
;
A
#
# COMPACT_ATOMS: atom_id res chain seq x y z
N MET A 1 2.62 -39.97 6.32
CA MET A 1 2.05 -39.36 7.56
C MET A 1 0.69 -39.94 7.90
N LYS A 2 -0.39 -39.66 7.14
CA LYS A 2 -1.68 -40.36 7.35
C LYS A 2 -1.59 -41.87 7.12
N SER A 3 -0.81 -42.29 6.12
CA SER A 3 -0.52 -43.70 5.82
C SER A 3 0.33 -44.43 6.87
N LEU A 4 0.91 -43.70 7.85
CA LEU A 4 1.73 -44.26 8.92
C LEU A 4 1.02 -44.20 10.29
N GLY A 5 -0.26 -43.81 10.35
CA GLY A 5 -1.03 -43.77 11.59
C GLY A 5 -0.71 -42.59 12.53
N HIS A 6 0.23 -41.71 12.18
CA HIS A 6 0.55 -40.54 12.99
C HIS A 6 -0.33 -39.34 12.63
N SER A 7 -1.03 -38.79 13.63
CA SER A 7 -1.74 -37.52 13.47
C SER A 7 -0.72 -36.39 13.35
N PRO A 8 -0.79 -35.56 12.29
CA PRO A 8 -0.03 -34.33 12.23
C PRO A 8 -0.28 -33.47 13.47
N ASP A 9 0.79 -32.88 13.99
CA ASP A 9 0.75 -31.91 15.08
C ASP A 9 0.96 -30.48 14.56
N ALA A 10 0.87 -29.49 15.45
CA ALA A 10 1.09 -28.09 15.13
C ALA A 10 2.44 -27.83 14.43
N TYR A 11 3.51 -28.54 14.81
CA TYR A 11 4.83 -28.40 14.19
C TYR A 11 4.80 -28.83 12.72
N THR A 12 4.18 -29.98 12.44
CA THR A 12 4.03 -30.47 11.07
C THR A 12 3.25 -29.48 10.21
N TRP A 13 2.14 -28.95 10.71
CA TRP A 13 1.34 -27.99 9.96
C TRP A 13 2.08 -26.69 9.68
N ASN A 14 2.82 -26.17 10.66
CA ASN A 14 3.67 -24.99 10.49
C ASN A 14 4.72 -25.22 9.40
N ALA A 15 5.41 -26.37 9.43
CA ALA A 15 6.43 -26.72 8.44
C ALA A 15 5.84 -26.83 7.02
N LEU A 16 4.67 -27.48 6.88
CA LEU A 16 4.00 -27.63 5.59
C LEU A 16 3.53 -26.30 5.02
N LEU A 17 2.87 -25.45 5.82
CA LEU A 17 2.47 -24.10 5.40
C LEU A 17 3.68 -23.24 5.03
N GLY A 18 4.74 -23.28 5.84
CA GLY A 18 6.00 -22.60 5.56
C GLY A 18 6.66 -23.06 4.26
N ALA A 19 6.61 -24.35 3.94
CA ALA A 19 7.12 -24.90 2.69
C ALA A 19 6.27 -24.47 1.48
N LEU A 20 4.94 -24.54 1.58
CA LEU A 20 4.03 -24.10 0.50
C LEU A 20 4.21 -22.61 0.21
N TYR A 21 4.32 -21.79 1.25
CA TYR A 21 4.56 -20.36 1.09
C TYR A 21 5.90 -20.05 0.41
N ARG A 22 7.00 -20.71 0.84
CA ARG A 22 8.32 -20.55 0.20
C ARG A 22 8.35 -21.05 -1.25
N ALA A 23 7.53 -22.05 -1.58
CA ALA A 23 7.33 -22.53 -2.93
C ALA A 23 6.38 -21.64 -3.78
N ASN A 24 5.95 -20.47 -3.26
CA ASN A 24 5.02 -19.55 -3.91
C ASN A 24 3.65 -20.18 -4.23
N ARG A 25 3.28 -21.26 -3.52
CA ARG A 25 2.00 -21.99 -3.65
C ARG A 25 0.98 -21.46 -2.65
N HIS A 26 0.65 -20.17 -2.77
CA HIS A 26 -0.17 -19.45 -1.79
C HIS A 26 -1.62 -19.97 -1.73
N ASP A 27 -2.22 -20.33 -2.86
CA ASP A 27 -3.55 -20.93 -2.90
C ASP A 27 -3.59 -22.27 -2.14
N ASP A 28 -2.55 -23.09 -2.32
CA ASP A 28 -2.43 -24.38 -1.65
C ASP A 28 -2.22 -24.21 -0.14
N ALA A 29 -1.42 -23.21 0.26
CA ALA A 29 -1.25 -22.83 1.65
C ALA A 29 -2.61 -22.44 2.27
N LEU A 30 -3.42 -21.65 1.56
CA LEU A 30 -4.76 -21.28 2.05
C LEU A 30 -5.71 -22.47 2.11
N ARG A 31 -5.70 -23.38 1.13
CA ARG A 31 -6.51 -24.61 1.19
C ARG A 31 -6.10 -25.52 2.35
N LEU A 32 -4.80 -25.63 2.61
CA LEU A 32 -4.29 -26.37 3.75
C LEU A 32 -4.72 -25.74 5.07
N TYR A 33 -4.62 -24.42 5.20
CA TYR A 33 -5.10 -23.70 6.39
C TYR A 33 -6.60 -23.96 6.66
N GLU A 34 -7.46 -23.87 5.65
CA GLU A 34 -8.90 -24.17 5.83
C GLU A 34 -9.11 -25.61 6.25
N THR A 35 -8.36 -26.56 5.67
CA THR A 35 -8.43 -27.98 6.04
C THR A 35 -8.07 -28.18 7.52
N ILE A 36 -6.98 -27.55 8.00
CA ILE A 36 -6.56 -27.61 9.41
C ILE A 36 -7.65 -27.00 10.29
N LYS A 37 -8.17 -25.83 9.93
CA LYS A 37 -9.24 -25.16 10.67
C LYS A 37 -10.49 -26.03 10.82
N THR A 38 -10.92 -26.72 9.77
CA THR A 38 -12.13 -27.57 9.81
C THR A 38 -11.92 -28.91 10.52
N SER A 39 -10.74 -29.51 10.39
CA SER A 39 -10.50 -30.89 10.86
C SER A 39 -9.77 -30.97 12.20
N GLN A 40 -8.97 -29.95 12.54
CA GLN A 40 -8.09 -29.91 13.71
C GLN A 40 -8.00 -28.48 14.24
N GLY A 41 -9.16 -27.82 14.44
CA GLY A 41 -9.22 -26.42 14.87
C GLY A 41 -8.46 -26.12 16.18
N SER A 42 -8.30 -27.11 17.06
CA SER A 42 -7.49 -27.00 18.29
C SER A 42 -6.00 -26.82 18.04
N GLN A 43 -5.50 -27.13 16.83
CA GLN A 43 -4.11 -26.94 16.44
C GLN A 43 -3.84 -25.54 15.87
N LEU A 44 -4.87 -24.69 15.70
CA LEU A 44 -4.68 -23.33 15.23
C LEU A 44 -3.86 -22.51 16.24
N ASN A 45 -2.76 -21.95 15.75
CA ASN A 45 -1.87 -21.09 16.51
C ASN A 45 -1.58 -19.80 15.71
N SER A 46 -0.94 -18.82 16.34
CA SER A 46 -0.57 -17.54 15.74
C SER A 46 0.23 -17.68 14.45
N HIS A 47 1.11 -18.69 14.36
CA HIS A 47 1.93 -18.93 13.17
C HIS A 47 1.06 -19.34 11.96
N LEU A 48 0.09 -20.24 12.15
CA LEU A 48 -0.82 -20.67 11.09
C LEU A 48 -1.67 -19.51 10.56
N TYR A 49 -2.18 -18.66 11.46
CA TYR A 49 -2.88 -17.42 11.07
C TYR A 49 -1.98 -16.48 10.27
N ASN A 50 -0.77 -16.23 10.75
CA ASN A 50 0.17 -15.36 10.07
C ASN A 50 0.54 -15.90 8.67
N MET A 51 0.77 -17.20 8.52
CA MET A 51 1.04 -17.83 7.22
C MET A 51 -0.14 -17.70 6.24
N ALA A 52 -1.37 -17.82 6.74
CA ALA A 52 -2.57 -17.60 5.95
C ALA A 52 -2.73 -16.12 5.54
N LEU A 53 -2.50 -15.18 6.47
CA LEU A 53 -2.49 -13.75 6.18
C LEU A 53 -1.41 -13.38 5.16
N MET A 54 -0.19 -13.92 5.29
CA MET A 54 0.89 -13.73 4.34
C MET A 54 0.51 -14.22 2.94
N SER A 55 -0.15 -15.38 2.86
CA SER A 55 -0.64 -15.93 1.59
C SER A 55 -1.76 -15.06 0.98
N CYS A 56 -2.71 -14.58 1.79
CA CYS A 56 -3.75 -13.64 1.33
C CYS A 56 -3.14 -12.33 0.84
N SER A 57 -2.17 -11.79 1.56
CA SER A 57 -1.41 -10.61 1.16
C SER A 57 -0.70 -10.84 -0.17
N LYS A 58 -0.07 -12.00 -0.40
CA LYS A 58 0.58 -12.29 -1.69
C LYS A 58 -0.40 -12.31 -2.86
N LEU A 59 -1.59 -12.87 -2.66
CA LEU A 59 -2.64 -13.01 -3.67
C LEU A 59 -3.55 -11.78 -3.83
N GLY A 60 -3.50 -10.81 -2.90
CA GLY A 60 -4.43 -9.68 -2.90
C GLY A 60 -5.87 -10.06 -2.48
N LEU A 61 -6.04 -11.15 -1.72
CA LEU A 61 -7.34 -11.60 -1.22
C LEU A 61 -7.72 -10.79 0.02
N TRP A 62 -8.08 -9.52 -0.17
CA TRP A 62 -8.35 -8.55 0.90
C TRP A 62 -9.53 -8.97 1.80
N ASP A 63 -10.58 -9.55 1.23
CA ASP A 63 -11.79 -9.97 1.94
C ASP A 63 -11.49 -11.15 2.87
N LYS A 64 -10.70 -12.12 2.39
CA LYS A 64 -10.24 -13.25 3.19
C LYS A 64 -9.24 -12.81 4.25
N ALA A 65 -8.32 -11.91 3.91
CA ALA A 65 -7.36 -11.35 4.86
C ALA A 65 -8.07 -10.65 6.03
N LEU A 66 -9.11 -9.85 5.73
CA LEU A 66 -9.90 -9.16 6.74
C LEU A 66 -10.65 -10.13 7.66
N LYS A 67 -11.28 -11.17 7.10
CA LYS A 67 -11.93 -12.25 7.87
C LYS A 67 -10.95 -12.97 8.80
N LEU A 68 -9.73 -13.24 8.33
CA LEU A 68 -8.68 -13.88 9.14
C LEU A 68 -8.19 -12.97 10.27
N LEU A 69 -8.08 -11.67 10.03
CA LEU A 69 -7.69 -10.69 11.04
C LEU A 69 -8.71 -10.65 12.18
N TRP A 70 -10.00 -10.55 11.87
CA TRP A 70 -11.06 -10.57 12.89
C TRP A 70 -11.13 -11.90 13.65
N GLN A 71 -10.86 -13.03 12.98
CA GLN A 71 -10.75 -14.32 13.66
C GLN A 71 -9.56 -14.37 14.62
N LEU A 72 -8.44 -13.77 14.24
CA LEU A 72 -7.27 -13.67 15.10
C LEU A 72 -7.58 -12.80 16.33
N GLU A 73 -8.22 -11.64 16.15
CA GLU A 73 -8.69 -10.80 17.25
C GLU A 73 -9.66 -11.54 18.18
N ALA A 74 -10.67 -12.20 17.61
CA ALA A 74 -11.68 -12.95 18.36
C ALA A 74 -11.09 -14.16 19.12
N SER A 75 -9.94 -14.68 18.69
CA SER A 75 -9.25 -15.77 19.39
C SER A 75 -8.57 -15.33 20.70
N GLY A 76 -8.62 -14.04 21.04
CA GLY A 76 -7.96 -13.48 22.22
C GLY A 76 -6.44 -13.38 22.09
N GLN A 77 -5.89 -13.72 20.91
CA GLN A 77 -4.48 -13.56 20.62
C GLN A 77 -4.17 -12.10 20.27
N SER A 78 -3.03 -11.60 20.75
CA SER A 78 -2.57 -10.26 20.44
C SER A 78 -2.29 -10.12 18.94
N VAL A 79 -2.94 -9.17 18.29
CA VAL A 79 -2.73 -8.84 16.88
C VAL A 79 -1.58 -7.84 16.79
N SER A 80 -0.57 -8.19 16.01
CA SER A 80 0.62 -7.36 15.81
C SER A 80 0.45 -6.37 14.65
N THR A 81 1.23 -5.30 14.65
CA THR A 81 1.39 -4.38 13.49
C THR A 81 1.67 -5.15 12.19
N ALA A 82 2.46 -6.23 12.24
CA ALA A 82 2.72 -7.07 11.08
C ALA A 82 1.44 -7.71 10.51
N SER A 83 0.50 -8.13 11.36
CA SER A 83 -0.76 -8.74 10.93
C SER A 83 -1.66 -7.74 10.22
N TYR A 84 -1.78 -6.52 10.76
CA TYR A 84 -2.47 -5.40 10.11
C TYR A 84 -1.84 -5.05 8.77
N ASN A 85 -0.51 -4.94 8.73
CA ASN A 85 0.24 -4.66 7.51
C ASN A 85 0.00 -5.69 6.40
N LEU A 86 -0.20 -6.97 6.74
CA LEU A 86 -0.55 -7.99 5.75
C LEU A 86 -1.93 -7.73 5.12
N VAL A 87 -2.93 -7.32 5.91
CA VAL A 87 -4.27 -6.99 5.41
C VAL A 87 -4.24 -5.72 4.58
N ILE A 88 -3.58 -4.66 5.06
CA ILE A 88 -3.42 -3.40 4.31
C ILE A 88 -2.70 -3.66 2.98
N SER A 89 -1.66 -4.48 2.97
CA SER A 89 -0.95 -4.86 1.73
C SER A 89 -1.82 -5.73 0.80
N ALA A 90 -2.69 -6.59 1.33
CA ALA A 90 -3.68 -7.30 0.53
C ALA A 90 -4.65 -6.32 -0.15
N CYS A 91 -5.12 -5.30 0.58
CA CYS A 91 -5.98 -4.23 0.06
C CYS A 91 -5.27 -3.38 -1.01
N GLU A 92 -3.99 -3.04 -0.81
CA GLU A 92 -3.15 -2.33 -1.79
C GLU A 92 -3.14 -3.08 -3.14
N LYS A 93 -2.85 -4.38 -3.12
CA LYS A 93 -2.81 -5.21 -4.33
C LYS A 93 -4.17 -5.41 -4.97
N ALA A 94 -5.21 -5.50 -4.15
CA ALA A 94 -6.60 -5.59 -4.60
C ALA A 94 -7.17 -4.26 -5.12
N ARG A 95 -6.42 -3.15 -4.99
CA ARG A 95 -6.87 -1.79 -5.28
C ARG A 95 -8.15 -1.44 -4.52
N LYS A 96 -8.15 -1.71 -3.21
CA LYS A 96 -9.21 -1.38 -2.25
C LYS A 96 -8.73 -0.35 -1.22
N PRO A 97 -8.43 0.88 -1.64
CA PRO A 97 -7.83 1.88 -0.75
C PRO A 97 -8.76 2.30 0.39
N GLU A 98 -10.07 2.36 0.17
CA GLU A 98 -11.04 2.72 1.20
C GLU A 98 -11.06 1.68 2.32
N VAL A 99 -10.99 0.40 1.96
CA VAL A 99 -10.89 -0.71 2.93
C VAL A 99 -9.54 -0.66 3.66
N ALA A 100 -8.45 -0.34 2.96
CA ALA A 100 -7.13 -0.20 3.58
C ALA A 100 -7.12 0.91 4.65
N LEU A 101 -7.77 2.04 4.36
CA LEU A 101 -7.93 3.16 5.31
C LEU A 101 -8.77 2.76 6.53
N GLN A 102 -9.89 2.03 6.34
CA GLN A 102 -10.69 1.51 7.45
C GLN A 102 -9.90 0.56 8.35
N VAL A 103 -9.08 -0.33 7.76
CA VAL A 103 -8.21 -1.23 8.52
C VAL A 103 -7.16 -0.45 9.31
N TYR A 104 -6.61 0.62 8.71
CA TYR A 104 -5.69 1.52 9.40
C TYR A 104 -6.35 2.26 10.58
N GLU A 105 -7.55 2.79 10.40
CA GLU A 105 -8.31 3.44 11.48
C GLU A 105 -8.59 2.47 12.62
N HIS A 106 -9.01 1.24 12.31
CA HIS A 106 -9.21 0.19 13.30
C HIS A 106 -7.90 -0.17 14.02
N MET A 107 -6.78 -0.29 13.30
CA MET A 107 -5.46 -0.53 13.89
C MET A 107 -5.10 0.54 14.93
N VAL A 108 -5.33 1.82 14.62
CA VAL A 108 -5.08 2.93 15.54
C VAL A 108 -6.04 2.87 16.74
N HIS A 109 -7.31 2.54 16.52
CA HIS A 109 -8.30 2.37 17.59
C HIS A 109 -7.93 1.23 18.56
N GLN A 110 -7.35 0.14 18.04
CA GLN A 110 -6.80 -0.96 18.85
C GLN A 110 -5.46 -0.60 19.53
N LYS A 111 -5.01 0.67 19.44
CA LYS A 111 -3.75 1.18 19.99
C LYS A 111 -2.52 0.45 19.44
N CYS A 112 -2.63 -0.14 18.24
CA CYS A 112 -1.49 -0.69 17.52
C CYS A 112 -0.78 0.44 16.77
N THR A 113 0.52 0.59 17.00
CA THR A 113 1.31 1.67 16.39
C THR A 113 1.60 1.35 14.92
N PRO A 114 1.14 2.19 13.97
CA PRO A 114 1.47 2.06 12.56
C PRO A 114 2.93 2.41 12.30
N ASP A 115 3.53 1.74 11.33
CA ASP A 115 4.93 1.91 10.93
C ASP A 115 5.07 2.47 9.51
N THR A 116 6.30 2.73 9.07
CA THR A 116 6.57 3.24 7.72
C THR A 116 6.01 2.32 6.63
N PHE A 117 5.98 1.00 6.86
CA PHE A 117 5.40 0.04 5.91
C PHE A 117 3.88 0.22 5.78
N THR A 118 3.20 0.48 6.90
CA THR A 118 1.77 0.81 6.94
C THR A 118 1.48 1.99 6.01
N TYR A 119 2.19 3.10 6.22
CA TYR A 119 1.98 4.33 5.45
C TYR A 119 2.37 4.18 3.98
N LEU A 120 3.46 3.45 3.67
CA LEU A 120 3.83 3.16 2.28
C LEU A 120 2.73 2.40 1.54
N SER A 121 2.14 1.39 2.18
CA SER A 121 1.08 0.58 1.58
C SER A 121 -0.19 1.41 1.36
N LEU A 122 -0.57 2.26 2.33
CA LEU A 122 -1.68 3.20 2.20
C LEU A 122 -1.46 4.21 1.09
N ILE A 123 -0.30 4.88 1.04
CA ILE A 123 0.02 5.86 -0.02
C ILE A 123 -0.08 5.22 -1.40
N ARG A 124 0.50 4.03 -1.59
CA ARG A 124 0.42 3.32 -2.88
C ARG A 124 -1.02 2.95 -3.23
N GLY A 125 -1.78 2.42 -2.27
CA GLY A 125 -3.20 2.11 -2.44
C GLY A 125 -4.01 3.34 -2.85
N CYS A 126 -3.85 4.45 -2.13
CA CYS A 126 -4.54 5.72 -2.39
C CYS A 126 -4.19 6.30 -3.77
N ILE A 127 -2.92 6.22 -4.20
CA ILE A 127 -2.50 6.63 -5.56
C ILE A 127 -3.22 5.80 -6.64
N TRP A 128 -3.39 4.48 -6.43
CA TRP A 128 -4.18 3.64 -7.34
C TRP A 128 -5.65 4.04 -7.35
N GLY A 129 -6.22 4.33 -6.16
CA GLY A 129 -7.59 4.85 -5.99
C GLY A 129 -7.81 6.27 -6.49
N SER A 130 -6.73 6.99 -6.81
CA SER A 130 -6.79 8.44 -7.07
C SER A 130 -7.32 9.27 -5.89
N LEU A 131 -7.10 8.77 -4.68
CA LEU A 131 -7.37 9.41 -3.38
C LEU A 131 -6.19 10.32 -3.01
N TRP A 132 -6.09 11.49 -3.64
CA TRP A 132 -4.90 12.34 -3.56
C TRP A 132 -4.81 13.13 -2.27
N ASP A 133 -5.97 13.51 -1.71
CA ASP A 133 -6.05 14.30 -0.49
C ASP A 133 -5.60 13.45 0.70
N GLU A 134 -6.00 12.18 0.71
CA GLU A 134 -5.60 11.15 1.68
C GLU A 134 -4.09 10.91 1.63
N VAL A 135 -3.47 10.90 0.44
CA VAL A 135 -2.00 10.82 0.32
C VAL A 135 -1.32 12.02 0.99
N GLU A 136 -1.85 13.22 0.81
CA GLU A 136 -1.29 14.42 1.42
C GLU A 136 -1.50 14.44 2.94
N GLU A 137 -2.67 14.00 3.41
CA GLU A 137 -2.97 13.82 4.82
C GLU A 137 -1.98 12.83 5.45
N ILE A 138 -1.80 11.63 4.88
CA ILE A 138 -0.82 10.64 5.38
C ILE A 138 0.56 11.26 5.55
N LEU A 139 1.03 12.05 4.58
CA LEU A 139 2.34 12.73 4.65
C LEU A 139 2.41 13.87 5.68
N ASN A 140 1.27 14.39 6.14
CA ASN A 140 1.20 15.43 7.17
C ASN A 140 1.38 14.86 8.58
N TRP A 141 0.68 13.77 8.89
CA TRP A 141 0.65 13.22 10.24
C TRP A 141 1.65 12.08 10.44
N ALA A 142 2.13 11.41 9.38
CA ALA A 142 3.25 10.49 9.48
C ALA A 142 4.56 11.23 9.76
N ALA A 143 5.48 10.59 10.50
CA ALA A 143 6.83 11.10 10.69
C ALA A 143 7.50 11.34 9.33
N PRO A 144 8.24 12.46 9.14
CA PRO A 144 8.91 12.75 7.88
C PRO A 144 9.86 11.62 7.47
N ASP A 145 9.56 10.96 6.35
CA ASP A 145 10.32 9.82 5.84
C ASP A 145 10.52 9.94 4.32
N MET A 146 11.76 9.77 3.86
CA MET A 146 12.12 9.94 2.46
C MET A 146 11.37 8.97 1.54
N SER A 147 11.14 7.74 1.99
CA SER A 147 10.47 6.69 1.21
C SER A 147 9.00 7.04 0.96
N LEU A 148 8.32 7.63 1.96
CA LEU A 148 6.92 8.08 1.82
C LEU A 148 6.79 9.19 0.78
N TYR A 149 7.62 10.23 0.87
CA TYR A 149 7.62 11.33 -0.09
C TYR A 149 7.99 10.86 -1.51
N ASN A 150 9.05 10.05 -1.64
CA ASN A 150 9.45 9.50 -2.93
C ASN A 150 8.32 8.65 -3.55
N ALA A 151 7.66 7.79 -2.77
CA ALA A 151 6.54 6.98 -3.26
C ALA A 151 5.37 7.84 -3.77
N ALA A 152 4.99 8.88 -3.00
CA ALA A 152 3.92 9.80 -3.38
C ALA A 152 4.25 10.58 -4.67
N ILE A 153 5.44 11.19 -4.74
CA ILE A 153 5.87 12.00 -5.89
C ILE A 153 5.98 11.13 -7.15
N GLN A 154 6.59 9.95 -7.04
CA GLN A 154 6.72 9.03 -8.17
C GLN A 154 5.34 8.56 -8.65
N GLY A 155 4.45 8.16 -7.74
CA GLY A 155 3.10 7.71 -8.11
C GLY A 155 2.26 8.81 -8.74
N MET A 156 2.28 10.03 -8.19
CA MET A 156 1.59 11.18 -8.78
C MET A 156 2.13 11.53 -10.17
N CYS A 157 3.46 11.48 -10.36
CA CYS A 157 4.09 11.67 -11.67
C CYS A 157 3.62 10.64 -12.70
N LEU A 158 3.59 9.35 -12.33
CA LEU A 158 3.12 8.26 -13.21
C LEU A 158 1.64 8.40 -13.58
N ARG A 159 0.85 9.01 -12.70
CA ARG A 159 -0.59 9.27 -12.91
C ARG A 159 -0.87 10.64 -13.55
N GLY A 160 0.18 11.36 -13.97
CA GLY A 160 0.07 12.66 -14.64
C GLY A 160 -0.33 13.82 -13.73
N LYS A 161 -0.39 13.61 -12.41
CA LYS A 161 -0.72 14.63 -11.40
C LYS A 161 0.50 15.47 -11.05
N ILE A 162 1.08 16.11 -12.07
CA ILE A 162 2.39 16.77 -11.96
C ILE A 162 2.37 17.96 -10.98
N GLU A 163 1.28 18.72 -10.90
CA GLU A 163 1.21 19.85 -9.96
C GLU A 163 1.16 19.40 -8.50
N LEU A 164 0.41 18.32 -8.20
CA LEU A 164 0.44 17.70 -6.88
C LEU A 164 1.83 17.14 -6.58
N ALA A 165 2.46 16.44 -7.54
CA ALA A 165 3.82 15.94 -7.39
C ALA A 165 4.83 17.04 -7.07
N LYS A 166 4.71 18.22 -7.71
CA LYS A 166 5.55 19.40 -7.40
C LYS A 166 5.29 19.93 -6.00
N LYS A 167 4.03 20.05 -5.58
CA LYS A 167 3.67 20.50 -4.22
C LYS A 167 4.35 19.61 -3.18
N ILE A 168 4.22 18.29 -3.32
CA ILE A 168 4.83 17.31 -2.41
C ILE A 168 6.37 17.35 -2.50
N TYR A 169 6.95 17.51 -3.69
CA TYR A 169 8.39 17.66 -3.87
C TYR A 169 8.96 18.90 -3.18
N THR A 170 8.28 20.05 -3.27
CA THR A 170 8.70 21.26 -2.56
C THR A 170 8.65 21.07 -1.05
N LYS A 171 7.55 20.50 -0.55
CA LYS A 171 7.37 20.17 0.88
C LYS A 171 8.42 19.21 1.42
N MET A 172 8.83 18.23 0.61
CA MET A 172 9.94 17.32 0.93
C MET A 172 11.23 18.11 1.22
N ARG A 173 11.56 19.06 0.34
CA ARG A 173 12.77 19.89 0.46
C ARG A 173 12.69 20.89 1.62
N GLU A 174 11.53 21.46 1.87
CA GLU A 174 11.30 22.35 3.02
C GLU A 174 11.52 21.63 4.36
N LYS A 175 11.21 20.33 4.41
CA LYS A 175 11.51 19.46 5.57
C LYS A 175 12.96 18.98 5.62
N GLY A 176 13.83 19.44 4.71
CA GLY A 176 15.24 19.03 4.64
C GLY A 176 15.45 17.60 4.13
N LEU A 177 14.43 16.98 3.54
CA LEU A 177 14.52 15.64 2.97
C LEU A 177 15.00 15.71 1.52
N GLU A 178 15.94 14.84 1.17
CA GLU A 178 16.49 14.77 -0.18
C GLU A 178 15.79 13.70 -1.03
N PRO A 179 15.23 14.06 -2.21
CA PRO A 179 14.61 13.10 -3.11
C PRO A 179 15.61 12.08 -3.63
N ASP A 180 15.17 10.85 -3.90
CA ASP A 180 16.06 9.87 -4.54
C ASP A 180 16.35 10.24 -6.01
N GLY A 181 17.36 9.57 -6.61
CA GLY A 181 17.75 9.82 -8.01
C GLY A 181 16.60 9.63 -9.00
N LYS A 182 15.74 8.63 -8.75
CA LYS A 182 14.58 8.34 -9.59
C LYS A 182 13.54 9.46 -9.52
N THR A 183 13.23 9.95 -8.33
CA THR A 183 12.27 11.03 -8.08
C THR A 183 12.73 12.31 -8.74
N ARG A 184 14.03 12.67 -8.60
CA ARG A 184 14.62 13.83 -9.31
C ARG A 184 14.48 13.70 -10.82
N ALA A 185 14.84 12.56 -11.40
CA ALA A 185 14.73 12.32 -12.83
C ALA A 185 13.28 12.43 -13.33
N MET A 186 12.32 11.86 -12.60
CA MET A 186 10.89 11.93 -12.95
C MET A 186 10.36 13.36 -12.92
N MET A 187 10.76 14.16 -11.93
CA MET A 187 10.37 15.57 -11.85
C MET A 187 10.94 16.39 -13.01
N LEU A 188 12.23 16.20 -13.34
CA LEU A 188 12.88 16.89 -14.46
C LEU A 188 12.20 16.55 -15.80
N GLN A 189 11.92 15.28 -16.07
CA GLN A 189 11.28 14.85 -17.31
C GLN A 189 9.88 15.47 -17.48
N ASN A 190 9.08 15.49 -16.40
CA ASN A 190 7.71 16.03 -16.46
C ASN A 190 7.67 17.57 -16.55
N LEU A 191 8.66 18.26 -15.98
CA LEU A 191 8.84 19.71 -16.14
C LEU A 191 9.18 20.09 -17.59
N GLN A 192 10.08 19.34 -18.25
CA GLN A 192 10.46 19.59 -19.63
C GLN A 192 9.31 19.33 -20.63
N ARG A 193 8.49 18.30 -20.39
CA ARG A 193 7.31 17.99 -21.22
C ARG A 193 6.26 19.11 -21.19
N ARG A 194 6.11 19.84 -20.08
CA ARG A 194 5.19 21.00 -20.00
C ARG A 194 5.68 22.19 -20.83
N LYS A 195 7.00 22.48 -20.85
CA LYS A 195 7.57 23.56 -21.67
C LYS A 195 7.30 23.36 -23.16
N LYS A 196 7.28 22.11 -23.64
CA LYS A 196 6.97 21.77 -25.03
C LYS A 196 5.46 21.84 -25.38
N LYS A 197 4.58 21.79 -24.39
CA LYS A 197 3.11 21.84 -24.57
C LYS A 197 2.51 23.24 -24.42
N GLN A 198 3.28 24.23 -23.94
CA GLN A 198 2.83 25.62 -23.97
C GLN A 198 2.99 26.16 -25.39
N PRO A 199 1.93 26.71 -26.03
CA PRO A 199 2.10 27.38 -27.32
C PRO A 199 3.06 28.56 -27.16
N PRO A 200 3.85 28.91 -28.19
CA PRO A 200 4.74 30.06 -28.12
C PRO A 200 3.92 31.30 -27.74
N ARG A 201 4.37 32.03 -26.72
CA ARG A 201 3.82 33.35 -26.38
C ARG A 201 4.09 34.27 -27.56
N TYR A 202 3.14 34.39 -28.48
CA TYR A 202 3.13 35.49 -29.42
C TYR A 202 3.06 36.77 -28.60
N LYS A 203 4.11 37.59 -28.69
CA LYS A 203 4.07 38.97 -28.24
C LYS A 203 3.01 39.65 -29.10
N THR A 204 1.83 39.92 -28.55
CA THR A 204 0.89 40.85 -29.16
C THR A 204 1.54 42.23 -29.13
N SER A 205 2.22 42.59 -30.22
CA SER A 205 2.56 43.98 -30.50
C SER A 205 1.25 44.73 -30.69
N SER A 206 0.85 45.47 -29.66
CA SER A 206 -0.16 46.50 -29.72
C SER A 206 0.22 47.53 -30.78
N LYS A 207 -0.30 47.39 -32.00
CA LYS A 207 -0.47 48.52 -32.90
C LYS A 207 -1.89 49.04 -32.74
N PHE A 208 -1.96 50.18 -32.08
CA PHE A 208 -3.13 51.02 -31.90
C PHE A 208 -3.86 51.31 -33.22
N PHE A 209 -5.18 51.35 -33.11
CA PHE A 209 -6.13 51.95 -34.04
C PHE A 209 -5.71 53.35 -34.50
N TYR A 210 -5.89 53.66 -35.79
CA TYR A 210 -6.55 54.88 -36.26
C TYR A 210 -6.90 54.70 -37.76
N TYR A 211 -8.17 54.36 -38.04
CA TYR A 211 -8.80 54.71 -39.33
C TYR A 211 -9.75 55.87 -39.05
N ARG A 212 -9.44 57.01 -39.65
CA ARG A 212 -10.26 58.23 -39.64
C ARG A 212 -11.12 58.21 -40.89
N CYS A 213 -12.42 58.47 -40.73
CA CYS A 213 -13.38 58.63 -41.81
C CYS A 213 -12.95 59.73 -42.78
N ASN A 214 -13.16 59.49 -44.07
CA ASN A 214 -13.87 60.38 -45.00
C ASN A 214 -14.30 59.57 -46.23
#